data_AF-A0A372G5N3-F1
#
_entry.id   AF-A0A372G5N3-F1
#
_cell.length_a   1.000
_cell.length_b   1.000
_cell.length_c   1.000
_cell.angle_alpha   90.00
_cell.angle_beta   90.00
_cell.angle_gamma   90.00
#
_symmetry.space_group_name_H-M   'P 1'
#
loop_
_entity.id
_entity.type
_entity.pdbx_description
1 polymer ?
#
loop_
_entity_poly.entity_id
_entity_poly.type
_entity_poly.pdbx_seq_one_letter_code
_entity_poly.pdbx_strand_id
1 'polypeptide(L)'
;MTGIHERTEPQPQPTPTGHADRHPAWCDRSRCTADPTSQAGGYRPGAGGEHRSAPIPLNLTTAVWLPARDGTAWLSEACAPWPCAVFLCVQVGEVELFMPADSAAPVLDALSTLLASAATVPEATR
;
A
#
# COMPACT_ATOMS: atom_id res chain seq x y z
N MET A 1 -24.95 -56.97 12.01
CA MET A 1 -23.83 -56.06 12.30
C MET A 1 -23.45 -55.41 10.99
N THR A 2 -23.98 -54.23 10.70
CA THR A 2 -23.84 -53.56 9.41
C THR A 2 -22.90 -52.38 9.61
N GLY A 3 -21.71 -52.46 9.01
CA GLY A 3 -20.64 -51.48 9.19
C GLY A 3 -21.00 -50.13 8.58
N ILE A 4 -20.82 -49.08 9.37
CA ILE A 4 -20.95 -47.69 8.94
C ILE A 4 -19.64 -47.35 8.22
N HIS A 5 -19.67 -47.30 6.88
CA HIS A 5 -18.59 -46.70 6.12
C HIS A 5 -18.63 -45.18 6.35
N GLU A 6 -17.77 -44.68 7.23
CA GLU A 6 -17.44 -43.25 7.29
C GLU A 6 -16.89 -42.84 5.93
N ARG A 7 -17.73 -42.14 5.15
CA ARG A 7 -17.28 -41.39 3.98
C ARG A 7 -16.41 -40.24 4.50
N THR A 8 -15.10 -40.43 4.49
CA THR A 8 -14.17 -39.31 4.58
C THR A 8 -14.42 -38.43 3.36
N GLU A 9 -15.13 -37.32 3.56
CA GLU A 9 -15.26 -36.29 2.53
C GLU A 9 -13.85 -35.81 2.15
N PRO A 10 -13.52 -35.68 0.86
CA PRO A 10 -12.28 -35.06 0.44
C PRO A 10 -12.27 -33.64 1.01
N GLN A 11 -11.35 -33.39 1.94
CA GLN A 11 -11.13 -32.06 2.46
C GLN A 11 -10.81 -31.16 1.25
N PRO A 12 -11.57 -30.08 1.02
CA PRO A 12 -11.33 -29.21 -0.12
C PRO A 12 -9.90 -28.69 -0.01
N GLN A 13 -9.06 -29.00 -1.02
CA GLN A 13 -7.74 -28.39 -1.11
C GLN A 13 -7.94 -26.87 -1.13
N PRO A 14 -7.15 -26.09 -0.38
CA PRO A 14 -7.20 -24.65 -0.48
C PRO A 14 -6.86 -24.28 -1.92
N THR A 15 -7.86 -23.81 -2.66
CA THR A 15 -7.64 -23.14 -3.94
C THR A 15 -6.62 -22.04 -3.68
N PRO A 16 -5.54 -21.90 -4.46
CA PRO A 16 -4.64 -20.76 -4.33
C PRO A 16 -5.45 -19.49 -4.61
N THR A 17 -5.98 -18.85 -3.57
CA THR A 17 -6.69 -17.57 -3.64
C THR A 17 -5.63 -16.50 -3.79
N GLY A 18 -5.12 -16.40 -5.03
CA GLY A 18 -3.89 -15.73 -5.45
C GLY A 18 -3.91 -14.21 -5.41
N HIS A 19 -4.17 -13.65 -4.22
CA HIS A 19 -3.86 -12.25 -3.91
C HIS A 19 -2.63 -12.13 -3.04
N ALA A 20 -2.49 -12.96 -2.01
CA ALA A 20 -1.32 -12.96 -1.13
C ALA A 20 0.00 -13.21 -1.91
N ASP A 21 -0.02 -14.05 -2.95
CA ASP A 21 1.18 -14.38 -3.72
C ASP A 21 1.61 -13.31 -4.73
N ARG A 22 0.80 -12.26 -4.93
CA ARG A 22 1.10 -11.20 -5.90
C ARG A 22 1.89 -10.09 -5.25
N HIS A 23 3.20 -10.09 -5.47
CA HIS A 23 4.08 -9.00 -5.03
C HIS A 23 3.86 -7.75 -5.91
N PRO A 24 3.45 -6.58 -5.37
CA PRO A 24 3.25 -5.38 -6.18
C PRO A 24 4.55 -4.87 -6.79
N ALA A 25 4.48 -4.37 -8.04
CA ALA A 25 5.65 -3.86 -8.76
C ALA A 25 6.31 -2.63 -8.11
N TRP A 26 5.53 -1.86 -7.33
CA TRP A 26 6.00 -0.69 -6.59
C TRP A 26 6.65 -1.03 -5.25
N CYS A 27 6.60 -2.30 -4.82
CA CYS A 27 7.10 -2.71 -3.52
C CYS A 27 8.64 -2.66 -3.45
N ASP A 28 9.17 -1.97 -2.46
CA ASP A 28 10.57 -1.96 -2.11
C ASP A 28 10.90 -3.17 -1.25
N ARG A 29 11.72 -4.06 -1.81
CA ARG A 29 12.12 -5.31 -1.16
C ARG A 29 12.82 -5.10 0.19
N SER A 30 13.50 -3.96 0.38
CA SER A 30 14.20 -3.67 1.65
C SER A 30 13.24 -3.31 2.80
N ARG A 31 12.01 -2.94 2.48
CA ARG A 31 10.97 -2.53 3.44
C ARG A 31 9.76 -3.46 3.48
N CYS A 32 9.68 -4.40 2.53
CA CYS A 32 8.64 -5.40 2.45
C CYS A 32 8.73 -6.36 3.64
N THR A 33 7.65 -6.47 4.41
CA THR A 33 7.50 -7.47 5.48
C THR A 33 6.45 -8.51 5.11
N ALA A 34 5.92 -8.45 3.89
CA ALA A 34 4.89 -9.37 3.41
C ALA A 34 5.41 -10.81 3.36
N ASP A 35 4.73 -11.70 4.09
CA ASP A 35 4.91 -13.14 4.09
C ASP A 35 3.59 -13.83 3.76
N PRO A 36 3.32 -14.12 2.47
CA PRO A 36 2.12 -14.81 2.02
C PRO A 36 1.98 -16.20 2.65
N THR A 37 3.10 -16.86 2.96
CA THR A 37 3.09 -18.23 3.50
C THR A 37 2.53 -18.26 4.92
N SER A 38 2.67 -17.17 5.68
CA SER A 38 2.06 -17.02 7.00
C SER A 38 0.53 -17.02 6.96
N GLN A 39 -0.09 -16.83 5.78
CA GLN A 39 -1.53 -16.83 5.54
C GLN A 39 -2.04 -18.06 4.77
N ALA A 40 -1.17 -19.05 4.48
CA ALA A 40 -1.49 -20.21 3.65
C ALA A 40 -2.61 -21.11 4.22
N GLY A 41 -2.88 -21.03 5.52
CA GLY A 41 -3.95 -21.76 6.21
C GLY A 41 -5.23 -20.94 6.47
N GLY A 42 -5.36 -19.77 5.84
CA GLY A 42 -6.41 -18.79 6.12
C GLY A 42 -5.91 -17.63 6.97
N TYR A 43 -6.79 -16.65 7.17
CA TYR A 43 -6.43 -15.38 7.83
C TYR A 43 -5.96 -15.57 9.27
N ARG A 44 -4.77 -15.04 9.55
CA ARG A 44 -4.18 -14.94 10.88
C ARG A 44 -3.98 -13.46 11.24
N PRO A 45 -4.74 -12.94 12.22
CA PRO A 45 -4.56 -11.56 12.69
C PRO A 45 -3.13 -11.29 13.14
N GLY A 46 -2.55 -10.17 12.69
CA GLY A 46 -1.19 -9.76 13.03
C GLY A 46 -0.06 -10.53 12.33
N ALA A 47 -0.39 -11.53 11.51
CA ALA A 47 0.56 -12.18 10.60
C ALA A 47 0.41 -11.61 9.18
N GLY A 48 1.27 -12.01 8.24
CA GLY A 48 1.20 -11.58 6.85
C GLY A 48 2.10 -10.39 6.53
N GLY A 49 2.23 -9.40 7.42
CA GLY A 49 3.04 -8.21 7.15
C GLY A 49 2.47 -7.34 6.01
N GLU A 50 3.32 -6.49 5.44
CA GLU A 50 2.90 -5.46 4.47
C GLU A 50 3.89 -5.32 3.32
N HIS A 51 3.36 -5.10 2.13
CA HIS A 51 4.12 -4.54 1.01
C HIS A 51 4.29 -3.04 1.23
N ARG A 52 5.49 -2.52 1.04
CA ARG A 52 5.79 -1.10 1.26
C ARG A 52 6.64 -0.55 0.13
N SER A 53 6.31 0.63 -0.40
CA SER A 53 7.15 1.28 -1.41
C SER A 53 8.42 1.89 -0.78
N ALA A 54 9.34 2.28 -1.65
CA ALA A 54 10.45 3.14 -1.24
C ALA A 54 9.88 4.47 -0.68
N PRO A 55 10.54 5.07 0.33
CA PRO A 55 10.15 6.37 0.85
C PRO A 55 10.42 7.46 -0.18
N ILE A 56 9.45 8.36 -0.35
CA ILE A 56 9.57 9.58 -1.15
C ILE A 56 9.70 10.75 -0.16
N PRO A 57 10.84 11.46 -0.16
CA PRO A 57 10.99 12.64 0.69
C PRO A 57 10.00 13.72 0.25
N LEU A 58 9.31 14.31 1.22
CA LEU A 58 8.41 15.43 1.01
C LEU A 58 9.02 16.68 1.63
N ASN A 59 9.09 17.74 0.84
CA ASN A 59 9.31 19.08 1.37
C ASN A 59 7.95 19.78 1.43
N LEU A 60 7.40 19.93 2.64
CA LEU A 60 6.08 20.54 2.85
C LEU A 60 6.17 22.04 3.11
N THR A 61 7.15 22.72 2.52
CA THR A 61 7.27 24.17 2.56
C THR A 61 6.29 24.78 1.55
N THR A 62 5.01 24.88 1.92
CA THR A 62 3.96 25.30 0.96
C THR A 62 3.14 26.53 1.38
N ALA A 63 3.54 27.28 2.40
CA ALA A 63 2.95 28.60 2.66
C ALA A 63 3.91 29.53 3.43
N VAL A 64 3.87 30.83 3.13
CA VAL A 64 4.70 31.92 3.71
C VAL A 64 4.58 32.08 5.25
N TRP A 65 3.82 31.23 5.93
CA TRP A 65 3.51 31.38 7.36
C TRP A 65 3.59 30.08 8.16
N LEU A 66 3.97 28.96 7.54
CA LEU A 66 4.18 27.70 8.24
C LEU A 66 5.68 27.39 8.27
N PRO A 67 6.20 26.86 9.39
CA PRO A 67 7.57 26.36 9.42
C PRO A 67 7.72 25.27 8.37
N ALA A 68 8.84 25.32 7.63
CA ALA A 68 9.25 24.23 6.75
C ALA A 68 9.25 22.92 7.55
N ARG A 69 8.64 21.89 6.97
CA ARG A 69 8.65 20.54 7.54
C ARG A 69 9.03 19.55 6.46
N ASP A 70 10.03 18.75 6.79
CA ASP A 70 10.36 17.57 6.02
C ASP A 70 9.40 16.44 6.43
N GLY A 71 8.95 15.71 5.43
CA GLY A 71 8.12 14.54 5.61
C GLY A 71 8.59 13.41 4.71
N THR A 72 7.93 12.27 4.85
CA THR A 72 8.14 11.11 3.98
C THR A 72 6.79 10.54 3.59
N ALA A 73 6.60 10.23 2.32
CA ALA A 73 5.47 9.47 1.82
C ALA A 73 5.89 8.07 1.37
N TRP A 74 4.99 7.10 1.49
CA TRP A 74 5.15 5.77 0.90
C TRP A 74 3.78 5.13 0.67
N LEU A 75 3.75 4.08 -0.14
CA LEU A 75 2.59 3.21 -0.28
C LEU A 75 2.71 2.02 0.65
N SER A 76 1.59 1.60 1.25
CA SER A 76 1.49 0.36 2.02
C SER A 76 0.28 -0.47 1.57
N GLU A 77 0.43 -1.78 1.50
CA GLU A 77 -0.66 -2.74 1.25
C GLU A 77 -0.47 -3.95 2.17
N ALA A 78 -1.50 -4.30 2.95
CA ALA A 78 -1.45 -5.47 3.83
C ALA A 78 -1.44 -6.77 3.01
N CYS A 79 -0.67 -7.76 3.46
CA CYS A 79 -0.71 -9.09 2.87
C CYS A 79 -1.85 -9.90 3.51
N ALA A 80 -2.90 -10.16 2.74
CA ALA A 80 -4.04 -10.96 3.16
C ALA A 80 -4.51 -11.92 2.06
N PRO A 81 -5.29 -12.97 2.40
CA PRO A 81 -5.88 -13.88 1.42
C PRO A 81 -6.90 -13.22 0.46
N TRP A 82 -7.38 -12.01 0.79
CA TRP A 82 -8.31 -11.22 -0.01
C TRP A 82 -7.65 -9.91 -0.49
N PRO A 83 -8.19 -9.22 -1.51
CA PRO A 83 -7.68 -7.93 -1.95
C PRO A 83 -7.65 -6.91 -0.81
N CYS A 84 -6.51 -6.26 -0.61
CA CYS A 84 -6.35 -5.15 0.31
C CYS A 84 -6.27 -3.83 -0.45
N ALA A 85 -6.77 -2.76 0.15
CA ALA A 85 -6.58 -1.43 -0.41
C ALA A 85 -5.11 -1.02 -0.24
N VAL A 86 -4.59 -0.33 -1.24
CA VAL A 86 -3.30 0.37 -1.14
C VAL A 86 -3.53 1.69 -0.42
N PHE A 87 -2.72 1.99 0.59
CA PHE A 87 -2.74 3.25 1.33
C PHE A 87 -1.55 4.11 0.94
N LEU A 88 -1.80 5.40 0.71
CA LEU A 88 -0.79 6.45 0.80
C LEU A 88 -0.58 6.78 2.29
N CYS A 89 0.63 6.55 2.76
CA CYS A 89 1.10 6.90 4.09
C CYS A 89 1.95 8.16 4.00
N VAL A 90 1.72 9.12 4.89
CA VAL A 90 2.52 10.35 5.01
C VAL A 90 2.93 10.54 6.46
N GLN A 91 4.23 10.70 6.70
CA GLN A 91 4.79 10.98 8.01
C GLN A 91 5.48 12.34 8.04
N VAL A 92 5.24 13.13 9.09
CA VAL A 92 5.89 14.42 9.36
C VAL A 92 6.22 14.49 10.85
N GLY A 93 7.49 14.29 11.19
CA GLY A 93 7.90 14.08 12.59
C GLY A 93 7.19 12.85 13.18
N GLU A 94 6.51 13.03 14.31
CA GLU A 94 5.76 11.98 15.01
C GLU A 94 4.32 11.79 14.50
N VAL A 95 3.89 12.59 13.51
CA VAL A 95 2.53 12.53 12.99
C VAL A 95 2.49 11.68 11.73
N GLU A 96 1.60 10.68 11.71
CA GLU A 96 1.33 9.85 10.54
C GLU A 96 -0.11 10.01 10.07
N LEU A 97 -0.29 10.03 8.76
CA LEU A 97 -1.58 10.03 8.08
C LEU A 97 -1.66 8.85 7.11
N PHE A 98 -2.80 8.18 7.10
CA PHE A 98 -3.10 7.04 6.25
C PHE A 98 -4.35 7.36 5.43
N MET A 99 -4.25 7.20 4.12
CA MET A 99 -5.32 7.48 3.18
C MET A 99 -5.37 6.39 2.12
N PRO A 100 -6.54 5.77 1.82
CA PRO A 100 -6.65 4.88 0.67
C PRO A 100 -6.21 5.61 -0.61
N ALA A 101 -5.39 4.99 -1.43
CA ALA A 101 -4.82 5.61 -2.63
C ALA A 101 -5.91 6.10 -3.59
N ASP A 102 -7.02 5.36 -3.71
CA ASP A 102 -8.17 5.75 -4.51
C ASP A 102 -8.85 7.03 -3.99
N SER A 103 -8.80 7.26 -2.66
CA SER A 103 -9.27 8.51 -2.05
C SER A 103 -8.27 9.66 -2.24
N ALA A 104 -6.99 9.37 -2.45
CA ALA A 104 -5.95 10.35 -2.75
C ALA A 104 -5.98 10.81 -4.22
N ALA A 105 -6.57 10.01 -5.12
CA ALA A 105 -6.54 10.27 -6.55
C ALA A 105 -6.96 11.70 -6.96
N PRO A 106 -8.06 12.28 -6.45
CA PRO A 106 -8.44 13.64 -6.81
C PRO A 106 -7.40 14.70 -6.41
N VAL A 107 -6.71 14.49 -5.28
CA VAL A 107 -5.65 15.40 -4.80
C VAL A 107 -4.42 15.26 -5.68
N LEU A 108 -4.02 14.03 -6.01
CA LEU A 108 -2.88 13.76 -6.88
C LEU A 108 -3.11 14.29 -8.31
N ASP A 109 -4.33 14.17 -8.84
CA ASP A 109 -4.72 14.71 -10.14
C ASP A 109 -4.67 16.25 -10.17
N ALA A 110 -5.16 16.89 -9.11
CA ALA A 110 -5.07 18.34 -8.95
C ALA A 110 -3.61 18.81 -8.91
N LEU A 111 -2.75 18.11 -8.15
CA LEU A 111 -1.31 18.39 -8.09
C LEU A 111 -0.63 18.19 -9.45
N SER A 112 -0.95 17.11 -10.16
CA SER A 112 -0.45 16.84 -11.51
C SER A 112 -0.81 17.97 -12.48
N THR A 113 -2.06 18.45 -12.41
CA THR A 113 -2.54 19.58 -13.22
C THR A 113 -1.78 20.88 -12.91
N LEU A 114 -1.55 21.17 -11.62
CA LEU A 114 -0.76 22.33 -11.18
C LEU A 114 0.69 22.25 -11.66
N LEU A 115 1.33 21.09 -11.54
CA LEU A 115 2.71 20.87 -12.00
C LEU A 115 2.82 21.02 -13.52
N ALA A 116 1.89 20.44 -14.27
CA ALA A 116 1.82 20.60 -15.73
C ALA A 116 1.64 22.07 -16.12
N SER A 117 0.79 22.81 -15.41
CA SER A 117 0.58 24.24 -15.66
C SER A 117 1.86 25.06 -15.39
N ALA A 118 2.54 24.79 -14.27
CA ALA A 118 3.79 25.47 -13.93
C ALA A 118 4.91 25.19 -14.94
N ALA A 119 4.99 23.96 -15.47
CA ALA A 119 5.97 23.57 -16.48
C ALA A 119 5.77 24.25 -17.85
N THR A 120 4.58 24.82 -18.12
CA THR A 120 4.29 25.52 -19.38
C THR A 120 4.66 27.00 -19.38
N VAL A 121 5.17 27.55 -18.27
CA VAL A 121 5.63 28.96 -18.22
C VAL A 121 6.98 29.05 -18.92
N PRO A 122 7.09 29.72 -20.09
CA PRO A 122 8.38 29.93 -20.74
C PRO A 122 9.26 30.78 -19.82
N GLU A 123 10.51 30.36 -19.67
CA GLU A 123 11.58 31.14 -19.05
C GLU A 123 11.76 32.44 -19.84
N ALA A 124 11.04 33.48 -19.43
CA ALA A 124 11.20 34.83 -19.96
C ALA A 124 12.56 35.34 -19.49
N THR A 125 13.56 35.06 -20.31
CA THR A 125 14.95 35.48 -20.17
C THR A 125 14.97 37.00 -19.97
N ARG A 126 15.50 37.45 -18.83
CA ARG A 126 15.95 38.83 -18.61
C ARG A 126 17.47 38.88 -18.72
#